data_AF-A0A0L0UYE6-F1
#
_entry.id   AF-A0A0L0UYE6-F1
#
_cell.length_a   1.000
_cell.length_b   1.000
_cell.length_c   1.000
_cell.angle_alpha   90.00
_cell.angle_beta   90.00
_cell.angle_gamma   90.00
#
_symmetry.space_group_name_H-M   'P 1'
#
loop_
_entity.id
_entity.type
_entity.pdbx_description
1 polymer ?
#
loop_
_entity_poly.entity_id
_entity_poly.type
_entity_poly.pdbx_seq_one_letter_code
_entity_poly.pdbx_strand_id
1 'polypeptide(L)'
;MMLRAASRSARSIITKNNHQRSIAIPASIFKQHELMVKVSQTKEAQELSKRWVSSNVNRIDSDRETIIKLLYSIASKHEVERYLRIFSSANTFAVLKVGGAILNEDLESLSMSLSFLNKVGLYPVVCHGMGPQLNKLLEDAGVVPDYIDGIRITDAKTLEIGRQVFLAENLKLVEALEKLGTRARPITNGVFYADYLDREKYGFVGKINKINKEPIEAAIRAGALPILTSLAETKDGQILNVNADVATSELAKVLEPVKIVFLNEKGGLFHGVTQQKLDVINLDEEYDSLMKQEWVKYGTKLKIREIKELLDHLPRSTSVAIISPEDLQKELFTDSGAGTLIRRGYKLHKHTSLNSIGKDRLRNVLQERDPDVQSGQISVSEIFANLEQDNKNYTIYADEQFDVYQF
;
A
#
# COMPACT_ATOMS: atom_id res chain seq x y z
N MET A 1 -38.85 -79.95 41.42
CA MET A 1 -39.30 -80.92 40.40
C MET A 1 -39.08 -80.24 39.04
N MET A 2 -37.91 -80.45 38.41
CA MET A 2 -37.76 -81.24 37.16
C MET A 2 -38.65 -80.71 36.01
N LEU A 3 -38.21 -80.35 34.79
CA LEU A 3 -37.13 -80.80 33.88
C LEU A 3 -36.72 -79.59 32.98
N ARG A 4 -35.42 -79.32 32.72
CA ARG A 4 -34.50 -79.89 31.69
C ARG A 4 -34.96 -79.65 30.23
N ALA A 5 -34.28 -78.79 29.45
CA ALA A 5 -33.05 -79.04 28.65
C ALA A 5 -33.40 -79.62 27.25
N ALA A 6 -32.74 -79.36 26.12
CA ALA A 6 -31.42 -78.85 25.72
C ALA A 6 -31.53 -78.38 24.24
N SER A 7 -30.62 -77.59 23.63
CA SER A 7 -29.18 -77.84 23.41
C SER A 7 -28.50 -76.52 22.94
N ARG A 8 -27.56 -75.95 23.72
CA ARG A 8 -26.07 -76.03 23.67
C ARG A 8 -25.44 -75.47 22.38
N SER A 9 -24.81 -74.27 22.42
CA SER A 9 -23.40 -73.95 22.83
C SER A 9 -22.38 -74.34 21.75
N ALA A 10 -21.36 -73.57 21.32
CA ALA A 10 -20.82 -72.23 21.63
C ALA A 10 -19.66 -71.94 20.65
N ARG A 11 -19.28 -70.65 20.48
CA ARG A 11 -17.94 -70.04 20.20
C ARG A 11 -18.12 -68.76 19.36
N SER A 12 -18.15 -67.58 19.99
CA SER A 12 -17.03 -66.62 20.23
C SER A 12 -16.44 -65.99 18.96
N ILE A 13 -16.51 -64.66 18.84
CA ILE A 13 -15.35 -63.72 18.81
C ILE A 13 -15.82 -62.32 18.30
N ILE A 14 -15.70 -61.34 19.22
CA ILE A 14 -15.37 -59.91 19.10
C ILE A 14 -15.26 -59.29 17.68
N THR A 15 -15.99 -58.19 17.42
CA THR A 15 -15.41 -56.89 16.96
C THR A 15 -16.41 -55.73 17.05
N LYS A 16 -15.92 -54.56 17.51
CA LYS A 16 -16.57 -53.24 17.60
C LYS A 16 -16.86 -52.65 16.21
N ASN A 17 -17.93 -51.85 16.08
CA ASN A 17 -18.10 -50.91 14.96
C ASN A 17 -18.53 -49.52 15.44
N ASN A 18 -17.62 -48.55 15.24
CA ASN A 18 -17.82 -47.10 15.30
C ASN A 18 -18.17 -46.63 13.88
N HIS A 19 -19.20 -45.80 13.70
CA HIS A 19 -19.47 -45.15 12.41
C HIS A 19 -18.95 -43.71 12.40
N GLN A 20 -17.79 -43.51 11.78
CA GLN A 20 -17.39 -42.26 11.10
C GLN A 20 -17.76 -42.38 9.62
N ARG A 21 -18.51 -41.42 9.07
CA ARG A 21 -18.74 -41.32 7.63
C ARG A 21 -17.58 -40.55 6.99
N SER A 22 -16.72 -41.24 6.27
CA SER A 22 -15.71 -40.66 5.38
C SER A 22 -16.33 -40.29 4.04
N ILE A 23 -16.18 -39.04 3.61
CA ILE A 23 -16.48 -38.59 2.24
C ILE A 23 -15.39 -39.16 1.33
N ALA A 24 -15.74 -40.10 0.46
CA ALA A 24 -14.82 -40.66 -0.52
C ALA A 24 -14.64 -39.67 -1.69
N ILE A 25 -13.43 -39.12 -1.84
CA ILE A 25 -13.03 -38.34 -3.02
C ILE A 25 -12.84 -39.32 -4.19
N PRO A 26 -13.43 -39.08 -5.37
CA PRO A 26 -13.27 -39.94 -6.54
C PRO A 26 -11.80 -40.11 -6.93
N ALA A 27 -11.35 -41.36 -7.13
CA ALA A 27 -9.97 -41.68 -7.54
C ALA A 27 -9.52 -41.01 -8.85
N SER A 28 -10.47 -40.53 -9.68
CA SER A 28 -10.21 -39.75 -10.88
C SER A 28 -9.60 -38.37 -10.60
N ILE A 29 -9.95 -37.73 -9.48
CA ILE A 29 -9.43 -36.41 -9.09
C ILE A 29 -7.97 -36.53 -8.63
N PHE A 30 -7.64 -37.57 -7.86
CA PHE A 30 -6.25 -37.86 -7.49
C PHE A 30 -5.38 -38.15 -8.71
N LYS A 31 -5.90 -38.88 -9.70
CA LYS A 31 -5.19 -39.17 -10.96
C LYS A 31 -4.94 -37.90 -11.80
N GLN A 32 -5.90 -36.97 -11.84
CA GLN A 32 -5.74 -35.68 -12.54
C GLN A 32 -4.76 -34.75 -11.83
N HIS A 33 -4.79 -34.71 -10.49
CA HIS A 33 -3.84 -33.95 -9.68
C HIS A 33 -2.41 -34.53 -9.81
N GLU A 34 -2.25 -35.86 -9.76
CA GLU A 34 -0.95 -36.51 -10.03
C GLU A 34 -0.45 -36.25 -11.45
N LEU A 35 -1.33 -36.23 -12.46
CA LEU A 35 -0.95 -35.89 -13.82
C LEU A 35 -0.51 -34.42 -13.92
N MET A 36 -1.24 -33.48 -13.32
CA MET A 36 -0.84 -32.05 -13.29
C MET A 36 0.48 -31.83 -12.56
N VAL A 37 0.70 -32.51 -11.42
CA VAL A 37 1.96 -32.46 -10.67
C VAL A 37 3.10 -33.07 -11.48
N LYS A 38 2.86 -34.21 -12.16
CA LYS A 38 3.86 -34.83 -13.06
C LYS A 38 4.19 -33.94 -14.26
N VAL A 39 3.19 -33.32 -14.89
CA VAL A 39 3.37 -32.37 -16.00
C VAL A 39 4.16 -31.14 -15.55
N SER A 40 3.88 -30.59 -14.37
CA SER A 40 4.61 -29.46 -13.78
C SER A 40 6.06 -29.80 -13.39
N GLN A 41 6.36 -31.07 -13.13
CA GLN A 41 7.71 -31.56 -12.80
C GLN A 41 8.50 -32.09 -14.01
N THR A 42 7.93 -32.07 -15.22
CA THR A 42 8.68 -32.47 -16.42
C THR A 42 9.83 -31.49 -16.69
N LYS A 43 10.99 -32.01 -17.13
CA LYS A 43 12.12 -31.18 -17.55
C LYS A 43 11.72 -30.18 -18.64
N GLU A 44 10.80 -30.55 -19.52
CA GLU A 44 10.27 -29.68 -20.57
C GLU A 44 9.42 -28.53 -20.00
N ALA A 45 8.53 -28.76 -19.03
CA ALA A 45 7.78 -27.67 -18.39
C ALA A 45 8.69 -26.73 -17.58
N GLN A 46 9.73 -27.27 -16.95
CA GLN A 46 10.73 -26.48 -16.24
C GLN A 46 11.64 -25.68 -17.19
N GLU A 47 12.02 -26.25 -18.34
CA GLU A 47 12.77 -25.55 -19.38
C GLU A 47 11.93 -24.51 -20.11
N LEU A 48 10.66 -24.78 -20.37
CA LEU A 48 9.71 -23.80 -20.91
C LEU A 48 9.49 -22.66 -19.93
N SER A 49 9.31 -22.95 -18.64
CA SER A 49 9.24 -21.94 -17.58
C SER A 49 10.53 -21.12 -17.49
N LYS A 50 11.71 -21.76 -17.50
CA LYS A 50 13.01 -21.05 -17.48
C LYS A 50 13.23 -20.21 -18.73
N ARG A 51 12.90 -20.72 -19.91
CA ARG A 51 12.98 -19.99 -21.19
C ARG A 51 12.02 -18.81 -21.23
N TRP A 52 10.79 -18.97 -20.72
CA TRP A 52 9.81 -17.90 -20.60
C TRP A 52 10.21 -16.82 -19.59
N VAL A 53 10.71 -17.23 -18.41
CA VAL A 53 11.25 -16.31 -17.40
C VAL A 53 12.44 -15.56 -17.97
N SER A 54 13.38 -16.25 -18.61
CA SER A 54 14.55 -15.62 -19.25
C SER A 54 14.18 -14.68 -20.39
N SER A 55 13.22 -15.05 -21.26
CA SER A 55 12.77 -14.17 -22.35
C SER A 55 12.03 -12.94 -21.84
N ASN A 56 11.30 -13.05 -20.73
CA ASN A 56 10.57 -11.92 -20.14
C ASN A 56 11.48 -11.03 -19.31
N VAL A 57 12.48 -11.56 -18.60
CA VAL A 57 13.51 -10.75 -17.93
C VAL A 57 14.25 -9.90 -18.97
N ASN A 58 14.63 -10.50 -20.11
CA ASN A 58 15.25 -9.76 -21.20
C ASN A 58 14.33 -8.71 -21.84
N ARG A 59 13.01 -8.96 -21.91
CA ARG A 59 12.02 -7.96 -22.38
C ARG A 59 11.85 -6.80 -21.40
N ILE A 60 11.72 -7.09 -20.11
CA ILE A 60 11.58 -6.07 -19.05
C ILE A 60 12.83 -5.17 -19.03
N ASP A 61 14.03 -5.73 -19.20
CA ASP A 61 15.27 -4.94 -19.26
C ASP A 61 15.33 -4.06 -20.52
N SER A 62 14.88 -4.56 -21.68
CA SER A 62 14.78 -3.78 -22.92
C SER A 62 13.75 -2.65 -22.84
N ASP A 63 12.57 -2.94 -22.27
CA ASP A 63 11.52 -1.95 -22.06
C ASP A 63 11.99 -0.89 -21.05
N ARG A 64 12.68 -1.31 -19.98
CA ARG A 64 13.27 -0.44 -18.97
C ARG A 64 14.31 0.52 -19.56
N GLU A 65 15.24 0.05 -20.37
CA GLU A 65 16.21 0.95 -21.03
C GLU A 65 15.50 1.98 -21.92
N THR A 66 14.47 1.54 -22.64
CA THR A 66 13.67 2.40 -23.52
C THR A 66 12.93 3.46 -22.70
N ILE A 67 12.33 3.08 -21.59
CA ILE A 67 11.63 3.97 -20.67
C ILE A 67 12.61 4.96 -20.01
N ILE A 68 13.78 4.52 -19.56
CA ILE A 68 14.80 5.42 -18.99
C ILE A 68 15.23 6.45 -20.03
N LYS A 69 15.49 6.02 -21.28
CA LYS A 69 15.83 6.94 -22.39
C LYS A 69 14.70 7.93 -22.66
N LEU A 70 13.44 7.48 -22.64
CA LEU A 70 12.27 8.35 -22.78
C LEU A 70 12.17 9.35 -21.61
N LEU A 71 12.34 8.90 -20.36
CA LEU A 71 12.28 9.76 -19.19
C LEU A 71 13.35 10.87 -19.24
N TYR A 72 14.58 10.55 -19.64
CA TYR A 72 15.62 11.58 -19.86
C TYR A 72 15.28 12.57 -20.98
N SER A 73 14.37 12.23 -21.90
CA SER A 73 13.94 13.13 -22.98
C SER A 73 12.74 14.02 -22.63
N ILE A 74 11.95 13.66 -21.61
CA ILE A 74 10.69 14.35 -21.27
C ILE A 74 10.66 14.94 -19.86
N ALA A 75 11.48 14.44 -18.94
CA ALA A 75 11.48 14.81 -17.53
C ALA A 75 12.78 15.53 -17.13
N SER A 76 12.74 16.25 -16.01
CA SER A 76 13.94 16.90 -15.48
C SER A 76 14.97 15.86 -15.01
N LYS A 77 16.27 16.20 -15.04
CA LYS A 77 17.35 15.32 -14.56
C LYS A 77 17.08 14.82 -13.12
N HIS A 78 16.54 15.69 -12.26
CA HIS A 78 16.20 15.36 -10.87
C HIS A 78 15.08 14.30 -10.78
N GLU A 79 14.02 14.43 -11.59
CA GLU A 79 12.92 13.45 -11.62
C GLU A 79 13.41 12.07 -12.10
N VAL A 80 14.31 12.04 -13.10
CA VAL A 80 14.89 10.78 -13.58
C VAL A 80 15.82 10.14 -12.54
N GLU A 81 16.64 10.92 -11.84
CA GLU A 81 17.48 10.40 -10.75
C GLU A 81 16.64 9.88 -9.57
N ARG A 82 15.53 10.56 -9.25
CA ARG A 82 14.54 10.10 -8.26
C ARG A 82 13.91 8.78 -8.70
N TYR A 83 13.52 8.67 -9.98
CA TYR A 83 13.05 7.41 -10.57
C TYR A 83 14.08 6.31 -10.38
N LEU A 84 15.33 6.50 -10.80
CA LEU A 84 16.38 5.48 -10.67
C LEU A 84 16.65 5.07 -9.21
N ARG A 85 16.54 5.99 -8.25
CA ARG A 85 16.64 5.67 -6.81
C ARG A 85 15.51 4.76 -6.34
N ILE A 86 14.28 5.04 -6.76
CA ILE A 86 13.12 4.21 -6.45
C ILE A 86 13.34 2.78 -6.96
N PHE A 87 13.84 2.65 -8.19
CA PHE A 87 14.09 1.34 -8.84
C PHE A 87 15.28 0.57 -8.28
N SER A 88 16.28 1.25 -7.73
CA SER A 88 17.45 0.62 -7.13
C SER A 88 17.23 0.23 -5.66
N SER A 89 16.13 0.67 -5.05
CA SER A 89 15.79 0.32 -3.68
C SER A 89 15.38 -1.15 -3.57
N ALA A 90 15.91 -1.85 -2.57
CA ALA A 90 15.55 -3.24 -2.26
C ALA A 90 14.17 -3.37 -1.59
N ASN A 91 13.50 -2.24 -1.30
CA ASN A 91 12.26 -2.18 -0.55
C ASN A 91 11.04 -2.21 -1.47
N THR A 92 9.86 -2.46 -0.90
CA THR A 92 8.60 -2.38 -1.65
C THR A 92 8.42 -0.96 -2.20
N PHE A 93 8.14 -0.83 -3.48
CA PHE A 93 7.98 0.47 -4.12
C PHE A 93 6.85 1.30 -3.48
N ALA A 94 5.63 0.76 -3.50
CA ALA A 94 4.46 1.47 -3.05
C ALA A 94 3.38 0.55 -2.49
N VAL A 95 2.63 1.05 -1.50
CA VAL A 95 1.37 0.46 -1.05
C VAL A 95 0.23 1.42 -1.39
N LEU A 96 -0.76 0.95 -2.14
CA LEU A 96 -1.85 1.74 -2.67
C LEU A 96 -3.16 1.31 -2.00
N LYS A 97 -3.81 2.24 -1.31
CA LYS A 97 -5.20 2.08 -0.89
C LYS A 97 -6.11 2.53 -2.03
N VAL A 98 -6.98 1.65 -2.50
CA VAL A 98 -8.03 1.97 -3.49
C VAL A 98 -9.39 2.02 -2.80
N GLY A 99 -10.07 3.16 -2.90
CA GLY A 99 -11.46 3.28 -2.46
C GLY A 99 -12.41 2.43 -3.32
N GLY A 100 -13.48 1.89 -2.71
CA GLY A 100 -14.45 1.07 -3.45
C GLY A 100 -15.09 1.83 -4.63
N ALA A 101 -15.41 3.11 -4.47
CA ALA A 101 -16.01 3.93 -5.53
C ALA A 101 -15.19 3.95 -6.82
N ILE A 102 -13.86 4.05 -6.69
CA ILE A 102 -12.92 4.04 -7.83
C ILE A 102 -13.04 2.76 -8.65
N LEU A 103 -13.31 1.61 -8.04
CA LEU A 103 -13.48 0.34 -8.75
C LEU A 103 -14.75 0.31 -9.62
N ASN A 104 -15.70 1.23 -9.39
CA ASN A 104 -16.89 1.39 -10.22
C ASN A 104 -16.77 2.53 -11.21
N GLU A 105 -16.25 3.67 -10.77
CA GLU A 105 -16.32 4.92 -11.53
C GLU A 105 -15.08 5.15 -12.40
N ASP A 106 -13.89 4.76 -11.91
CA ASP A 106 -12.60 5.08 -12.53
C ASP A 106 -11.70 3.84 -12.75
N LEU A 107 -12.30 2.67 -12.91
CA LEU A 107 -11.57 1.40 -13.02
C LEU A 107 -10.59 1.39 -14.20
N GLU A 108 -10.96 1.99 -15.33
CA GLU A 108 -10.12 2.06 -16.52
C GLU A 108 -8.86 2.88 -16.26
N SER A 109 -9.02 4.09 -15.73
CA SER A 109 -7.90 4.98 -15.36
C SER A 109 -6.96 4.33 -14.34
N LEU A 110 -7.53 3.72 -13.30
CA LEU A 110 -6.77 2.96 -12.31
C LEU A 110 -5.98 1.82 -12.96
N SER A 111 -6.62 1.02 -13.81
CA SER A 111 -6.00 -0.15 -14.45
C SER A 111 -4.89 0.26 -15.41
N MET A 112 -5.08 1.34 -16.18
CA MET A 112 -4.04 1.90 -17.05
C MET A 112 -2.83 2.39 -16.25
N SER A 113 -3.04 3.11 -15.15
CA SER A 113 -1.95 3.60 -14.30
C SER A 113 -1.18 2.48 -13.61
N LEU A 114 -1.87 1.46 -13.08
CA LEU A 114 -1.22 0.26 -12.53
C LEU A 114 -0.48 -0.56 -13.60
N SER A 115 -1.07 -0.68 -14.80
CA SER A 115 -0.43 -1.33 -15.93
C SER A 115 0.85 -0.64 -16.36
N PHE A 116 0.85 0.70 -16.40
CA PHE A 116 2.05 1.49 -16.65
C PHE A 116 3.13 1.19 -15.61
N LEU A 117 2.80 1.28 -14.31
CA LEU A 117 3.75 0.97 -13.23
C LEU A 117 4.37 -0.43 -13.38
N ASN A 118 3.57 -1.44 -13.69
CA ASN A 118 4.07 -2.80 -13.90
C ASN A 118 5.01 -2.92 -15.12
N LYS A 119 4.64 -2.31 -16.25
CA LYS A 119 5.45 -2.33 -17.48
C LYS A 119 6.80 -1.64 -17.31
N VAL A 120 6.85 -0.64 -16.45
CA VAL A 120 8.12 0.03 -16.12
C VAL A 120 8.96 -0.72 -15.09
N GLY A 121 8.45 -1.83 -14.52
CA GLY A 121 9.16 -2.70 -13.56
C GLY A 121 8.83 -2.43 -12.09
N LEU A 122 7.77 -1.68 -11.79
CA LEU A 122 7.31 -1.39 -10.44
C LEU A 122 6.14 -2.29 -10.06
N TYR A 123 6.15 -2.76 -8.81
CA TYR A 123 5.13 -3.67 -8.29
C TYR A 123 4.42 -3.07 -7.08
N PRO A 124 3.53 -2.08 -7.28
CA PRO A 124 2.69 -1.57 -6.20
C PRO A 124 1.84 -2.69 -5.58
N VAL A 125 1.76 -2.70 -4.26
CA VAL A 125 0.84 -3.57 -3.50
C VAL A 125 -0.47 -2.84 -3.33
N VAL A 126 -1.55 -3.37 -3.92
CA VAL A 126 -2.86 -2.70 -3.93
C VAL A 126 -3.75 -3.32 -2.87
N CYS A 127 -4.26 -2.53 -1.93
CA CYS A 127 -5.29 -2.92 -0.97
C CYS A 127 -6.58 -2.15 -1.27
N HIS A 128 -7.68 -2.85 -1.60
CA HIS A 128 -8.92 -2.18 -1.97
C HIS A 128 -10.03 -2.31 -0.92
N GLY A 129 -10.97 -1.36 -0.94
CA GLY A 129 -12.24 -1.40 -0.20
C GLY A 129 -13.44 -1.79 -1.08
N MET A 130 -14.65 -1.64 -0.54
CA MET A 130 -15.92 -2.03 -1.17
C MET A 130 -17.14 -1.17 -0.76
N GLY A 131 -16.90 0.04 -0.23
CA GLY A 131 -17.90 0.81 0.51
C GLY A 131 -19.26 0.98 -0.20
N PRO A 132 -19.30 1.66 -1.37
CA PRO A 132 -20.55 1.90 -2.09
C PRO A 132 -21.23 0.61 -2.58
N GLN A 133 -20.45 -0.36 -3.06
CA GLN A 133 -20.96 -1.64 -3.57
C GLN A 133 -21.66 -2.45 -2.48
N LEU A 134 -21.04 -2.51 -1.29
CA LEU A 134 -21.61 -3.21 -0.16
C LEU A 134 -22.91 -2.55 0.29
N ASN A 135 -22.94 -1.21 0.42
CA ASN A 135 -24.13 -0.50 0.86
C ASN A 135 -25.34 -0.82 -0.02
N LYS A 136 -25.16 -0.78 -1.35
CA LYS A 136 -26.22 -1.11 -2.30
C LYS A 136 -26.77 -2.52 -2.10
N LEU A 137 -25.91 -3.53 -1.97
CA LEU A 137 -26.37 -4.91 -1.77
C LEU A 137 -26.98 -5.16 -0.38
N LEU A 138 -26.53 -4.46 0.65
CA LEU A 138 -27.16 -4.52 1.97
C LEU A 138 -28.57 -3.94 1.92
N GLU A 139 -28.74 -2.79 1.28
CA GLU A 139 -30.05 -2.16 1.07
C GLU A 139 -31.00 -3.08 0.29
N ASP A 140 -30.53 -3.67 -0.82
CA ASP A 140 -31.29 -4.63 -1.63
C ASP A 140 -31.68 -5.89 -0.83
N ALA A 141 -30.85 -6.30 0.13
CA ALA A 141 -31.11 -7.42 1.04
C ALA A 141 -31.94 -7.05 2.28
N GLY A 142 -32.38 -5.79 2.41
CA GLY A 142 -33.12 -5.28 3.56
C GLY A 142 -32.29 -5.16 4.84
N VAL A 143 -30.96 -5.14 4.74
CA VAL A 143 -30.04 -4.95 5.86
C VAL A 143 -29.68 -3.47 5.95
N VAL A 144 -30.06 -2.81 7.05
CA VAL A 144 -29.74 -1.39 7.26
C VAL A 144 -28.27 -1.28 7.73
N PRO A 145 -27.42 -0.53 7.02
CA PRO A 145 -26.05 -0.27 7.48
C PRO A 145 -26.03 0.45 8.84
N ASP A 146 -25.24 -0.07 9.78
CA ASP A 146 -25.05 0.54 11.10
C ASP A 146 -23.58 0.87 11.38
N TYR A 147 -23.34 1.98 12.07
CA TYR A 147 -22.02 2.53 12.35
C TYR A 147 -21.91 3.05 13.77
N ILE A 148 -20.86 2.63 14.47
CA ILE A 148 -20.48 3.19 15.79
C ILE A 148 -19.03 3.69 15.68
N ASP A 149 -18.79 4.93 16.09
CA ASP A 149 -17.46 5.58 16.02
C ASP A 149 -16.84 5.60 14.60
N GLY A 150 -17.69 5.64 13.56
CA GLY A 150 -17.26 5.57 12.16
C GLY A 150 -16.83 4.17 11.68
N ILE A 151 -16.98 3.14 12.52
CA ILE A 151 -16.73 1.74 12.19
C ILE A 151 -18.07 1.07 11.89
N ARG A 152 -18.14 0.37 10.76
CA ARG A 152 -19.33 -0.40 10.38
C ARG A 152 -19.50 -1.60 11.31
N ILE A 153 -20.62 -1.69 12.00
CA ILE A 153 -20.99 -2.91 12.73
C ILE A 153 -21.18 -4.01 11.70
N THR A 154 -20.48 -5.13 11.88
CA THR A 154 -20.49 -6.22 10.91
C THR A 154 -21.03 -7.47 11.60
N ASP A 155 -22.32 -7.76 11.44
CA ASP A 155 -22.90 -9.03 11.88
C ASP A 155 -22.60 -10.16 10.88
N ALA A 156 -23.08 -11.38 11.17
CA ALA A 156 -22.82 -12.54 10.31
C ALA A 156 -23.37 -12.36 8.89
N LYS A 157 -24.55 -11.73 8.76
CA LYS A 157 -25.20 -11.54 7.46
C LYS A 157 -24.49 -10.47 6.64
N THR A 158 -24.12 -9.37 7.27
CA THR A 158 -23.32 -8.29 6.68
C THR A 158 -21.96 -8.81 6.23
N LEU A 159 -21.30 -9.66 7.02
CA LEU A 159 -20.01 -10.27 6.65
C LEU A 159 -20.16 -11.19 5.44
N GLU A 160 -21.21 -12.01 5.39
CA GLU A 160 -21.47 -12.91 4.25
C GLU A 160 -21.58 -12.13 2.94
N ILE A 161 -22.40 -11.08 2.93
CA ILE A 161 -22.59 -10.21 1.77
C ILE A 161 -21.29 -9.46 1.45
N GLY A 162 -20.65 -8.86 2.46
CA GLY A 162 -19.38 -8.15 2.30
C GLY A 162 -18.27 -9.00 1.69
N ARG A 163 -18.17 -10.27 2.10
CA ARG A 163 -17.20 -11.19 1.53
C ARG A 163 -17.43 -11.42 0.04
N GLN A 164 -18.69 -11.62 -0.39
CA GLN A 164 -19.00 -11.81 -1.81
C GLN A 164 -18.63 -10.58 -2.64
N VAL A 165 -18.93 -9.38 -2.13
CA VAL A 165 -18.57 -8.11 -2.79
C VAL A 165 -17.06 -7.96 -2.89
N PHE A 166 -16.31 -8.21 -1.81
CA PHE A 166 -14.84 -8.14 -1.84
C PHE A 166 -14.25 -9.04 -2.91
N LEU A 167 -14.70 -10.29 -3.01
CA LEU A 167 -14.19 -11.23 -3.99
C LEU A 167 -14.52 -10.80 -5.42
N ALA A 168 -15.75 -10.32 -5.66
CA ALA A 168 -16.17 -9.83 -6.97
C ALA A 168 -15.37 -8.60 -7.41
N GLU A 169 -15.24 -7.59 -6.55
CA GLU A 169 -14.50 -6.36 -6.85
C GLU A 169 -12.99 -6.61 -6.99
N ASN A 170 -12.42 -7.54 -6.22
CA ASN A 170 -11.03 -7.96 -6.36
C ASN A 170 -10.77 -8.55 -7.74
N LEU A 171 -11.63 -9.49 -8.16
CA LEU A 171 -11.49 -10.17 -9.44
C LEU A 171 -11.75 -9.20 -10.61
N LYS A 172 -12.70 -8.28 -10.47
CA LYS A 172 -12.98 -7.23 -11.45
C LYS A 172 -11.72 -6.39 -11.75
N LEU A 173 -10.98 -5.96 -10.73
CA LEU A 173 -9.72 -5.22 -10.92
C LEU A 173 -8.64 -6.10 -11.56
N VAL A 174 -8.49 -7.33 -11.10
CA VAL A 174 -7.53 -8.28 -11.68
C VAL A 174 -7.81 -8.52 -13.17
N GLU A 175 -9.07 -8.75 -13.54
CA GLU A 175 -9.47 -8.94 -14.94
C GLU A 175 -9.23 -7.70 -15.79
N ALA A 176 -9.47 -6.50 -15.25
CA ALA A 176 -9.17 -5.25 -15.96
C ALA A 176 -7.66 -5.10 -16.24
N LEU A 177 -6.80 -5.48 -15.30
CA LEU A 177 -5.34 -5.49 -15.48
C LEU A 177 -4.88 -6.56 -16.48
N GLU A 178 -5.41 -7.78 -16.38
CA GLU A 178 -5.07 -8.89 -17.28
C GLU A 178 -5.48 -8.57 -18.73
N LYS A 179 -6.61 -7.87 -18.95
CA LYS A 179 -7.02 -7.36 -20.29
C LYS A 179 -6.00 -6.39 -20.90
N LEU A 180 -5.26 -5.65 -20.07
CA LEU A 180 -4.17 -4.75 -20.50
C LEU A 180 -2.83 -5.48 -20.66
N GLY A 181 -2.81 -6.81 -20.52
CA GLY A 181 -1.61 -7.64 -20.53
C GLY A 181 -0.75 -7.51 -19.28
N THR A 182 -1.33 -6.98 -18.18
CA THR A 182 -0.64 -6.82 -16.89
C THR A 182 -0.99 -7.96 -15.97
N ARG A 183 0.03 -8.70 -15.55
CA ARG A 183 -0.18 -9.83 -14.65
C ARG A 183 -0.60 -9.31 -13.28
N ALA A 184 -1.72 -9.79 -12.78
CA ALA A 184 -2.23 -9.44 -11.46
C ALA A 184 -2.57 -10.72 -10.68
N ARG A 185 -2.29 -10.72 -9.37
CA ARG A 185 -2.57 -11.84 -8.49
C ARG A 185 -3.65 -11.44 -7.48
N PRO A 186 -4.84 -12.05 -7.53
CA PRO A 186 -5.83 -11.87 -6.47
C PRO A 186 -5.31 -12.50 -5.18
N ILE A 187 -5.25 -11.72 -4.11
CA ILE A 187 -4.86 -12.17 -2.77
C ILE A 187 -6.00 -11.80 -1.83
N THR A 188 -6.96 -12.71 -1.72
CA THR A 188 -8.23 -12.42 -1.03
C THR A 188 -8.20 -12.69 0.46
N ASN A 189 -7.19 -13.44 0.94
CA ASN A 189 -7.02 -13.94 2.30
C ASN A 189 -5.53 -14.28 2.57
N GLY A 190 -5.17 -14.57 3.82
CA GLY A 190 -3.85 -15.12 4.20
C GLY A 190 -2.72 -14.08 4.33
N VAL A 191 -3.02 -12.79 4.16
CA VAL A 191 -2.10 -11.67 4.45
C VAL A 191 -2.36 -11.10 5.84
N PHE A 192 -3.61 -10.75 6.14
CA PHE A 192 -3.97 -10.11 7.41
C PHE A 192 -4.46 -11.13 8.42
N TYR A 193 -3.81 -11.16 9.59
CA TYR A 193 -4.28 -11.89 10.75
C TYR A 193 -4.73 -10.91 11.83
N ALA A 194 -5.87 -11.20 12.45
CA ALA A 194 -6.51 -10.29 13.39
C ALA A 194 -7.21 -11.04 14.53
N ASP A 195 -7.33 -10.35 15.66
CA ASP A 195 -8.30 -10.69 16.71
C ASP A 195 -9.55 -9.82 16.51
N TYR A 196 -10.64 -10.13 17.22
CA TYR A 196 -11.81 -9.26 17.26
C TYR A 196 -11.42 -7.90 17.86
N LEU A 197 -11.84 -6.81 17.21
CA LEU A 197 -11.61 -5.45 17.73
C LEU A 197 -12.39 -5.24 19.03
N ASP A 198 -13.69 -5.50 18.97
CA ASP A 198 -14.61 -5.63 20.10
C ASP A 198 -15.81 -6.41 19.56
N ARG A 199 -15.95 -7.67 19.99
CA ARG A 199 -16.93 -8.59 19.43
C ARG A 199 -18.36 -8.21 19.81
N GLU A 200 -18.56 -7.66 21.01
CA GLU A 200 -19.89 -7.27 21.49
C GLU A 200 -20.34 -5.98 20.80
N LYS A 201 -19.42 -5.03 20.59
CA LYS A 201 -19.72 -3.72 20.02
C LYS A 201 -19.77 -3.70 18.49
N TYR A 202 -18.82 -4.37 17.81
CA TYR A 202 -18.66 -4.27 16.36
C TYR A 202 -18.95 -5.58 15.60
N GLY A 203 -19.14 -6.70 16.31
CA GLY A 203 -19.36 -8.01 15.69
C GLY A 203 -18.08 -8.58 15.07
N PHE A 204 -18.13 -8.95 13.79
CA PHE A 204 -17.03 -9.54 13.02
C PHE A 204 -16.08 -8.48 12.44
N VAL A 205 -15.63 -7.55 13.28
CA VAL A 205 -14.62 -6.54 12.92
C VAL A 205 -13.30 -6.88 13.58
N GLY A 206 -12.21 -6.81 12.81
CA GLY A 206 -10.88 -7.25 13.23
C GLY A 206 -9.93 -6.11 13.58
N LYS A 207 -9.06 -6.37 14.57
CA LYS A 207 -7.84 -5.62 14.85
C LYS A 207 -6.64 -6.44 14.37
N ILE A 208 -5.97 -5.98 13.33
CA ILE A 208 -4.80 -6.66 12.76
C ILE A 208 -3.70 -6.76 13.83
N ASN A 209 -3.15 -7.96 14.00
CA ASN A 209 -2.08 -8.26 14.94
C ASN A 209 -0.85 -8.87 14.26
N LYS A 210 -0.98 -9.37 13.02
CA LYS A 210 0.12 -9.96 12.25
C LYS A 210 -0.14 -9.83 10.76
N ILE A 211 0.93 -9.59 10.01
CA ILE A 211 0.91 -9.57 8.54
C ILE A 211 1.85 -10.64 8.01
N ASN A 212 1.35 -11.43 7.07
CA ASN A 212 2.13 -12.40 6.33
C ASN A 212 2.48 -11.84 4.95
N LYS A 213 3.77 -11.56 4.74
CA LYS A 213 4.29 -10.99 3.50
C LYS A 213 4.43 -12.02 2.37
N GLU A 214 4.50 -13.30 2.69
CA GLU A 214 4.87 -14.33 1.71
C GLU A 214 3.97 -14.35 0.46
N PRO A 215 2.63 -14.23 0.55
CA PRO A 215 1.78 -14.16 -0.64
C PRO A 215 2.08 -12.95 -1.54
N ILE A 216 2.43 -11.81 -0.94
CA ILE A 216 2.76 -10.56 -1.63
C ILE A 216 4.10 -10.72 -2.34
N GLU A 217 5.12 -11.15 -1.60
CA GLU A 217 6.47 -11.34 -2.13
C GLU A 217 6.49 -12.40 -3.24
N ALA A 218 5.71 -13.48 -3.11
CA ALA A 218 5.57 -14.49 -4.14
C ALA A 218 4.92 -13.95 -5.43
N ALA A 219 3.91 -13.09 -5.31
CA ALA A 219 3.29 -12.43 -6.47
C ALA A 219 4.29 -11.51 -7.19
N ILE A 220 5.02 -10.69 -6.43
CA ILE A 220 6.04 -9.78 -6.95
C ILE A 220 7.17 -10.57 -7.64
N ARG A 221 7.70 -11.62 -7.00
CA ARG A 221 8.72 -12.51 -7.61
C ARG A 221 8.24 -13.16 -8.90
N ALA A 222 6.94 -13.45 -9.00
CA ALA A 222 6.33 -13.98 -10.21
C ALA A 222 6.04 -12.91 -11.28
N GLY A 223 6.39 -11.65 -11.03
CA GLY A 223 6.14 -10.53 -11.94
C GLY A 223 4.67 -10.11 -12.02
N ALA A 224 3.88 -10.36 -10.97
CA ALA A 224 2.46 -10.02 -10.91
C ALA A 224 2.18 -8.96 -9.83
N LEU A 225 1.26 -8.04 -10.10
CA LEU A 225 0.77 -7.07 -9.12
C LEU A 225 -0.07 -7.77 -8.04
N PRO A 226 0.27 -7.66 -6.75
CA PRO A 226 -0.55 -8.23 -5.68
C PRO A 226 -1.77 -7.33 -5.41
N ILE A 227 -2.98 -7.89 -5.59
CA ILE A 227 -4.25 -7.19 -5.39
C ILE A 227 -4.98 -7.79 -4.19
N LEU A 228 -5.00 -7.05 -3.07
CA LEU A 228 -5.46 -7.49 -1.76
C LEU A 228 -6.85 -6.95 -1.43
N THR A 229 -7.68 -7.80 -0.83
CA THR A 229 -8.86 -7.39 -0.08
C THR A 229 -8.46 -6.94 1.34
N SER A 230 -9.30 -6.15 2.00
CA SER A 230 -9.12 -5.77 3.41
C SER A 230 -9.86 -6.71 4.38
N LEU A 231 -9.74 -8.02 4.13
CA LEU A 231 -10.25 -9.09 5.00
C LEU A 231 -9.11 -9.69 5.82
N ALA A 232 -9.37 -9.92 7.11
CA ALA A 232 -8.42 -10.58 8.00
C ALA A 232 -8.97 -11.91 8.52
N GLU A 233 -8.08 -12.75 9.05
CA GLU A 233 -8.43 -14.07 9.57
C GLU A 233 -7.98 -14.21 11.03
N THR A 234 -8.84 -14.80 11.87
CA THR A 234 -8.41 -15.27 13.19
C THR A 234 -7.55 -16.52 13.07
N LYS A 235 -6.89 -16.91 14.17
CA LYS A 235 -6.10 -18.16 14.24
C LYS A 235 -6.90 -19.41 13.88
N ASP A 236 -8.21 -19.40 14.14
CA ASP A 236 -9.11 -20.52 13.85
C ASP A 236 -9.76 -20.44 12.46
N GLY A 237 -9.39 -19.45 11.64
CA GLY A 237 -9.87 -19.27 10.27
C GLY A 237 -11.18 -18.48 10.12
N GLN A 238 -11.65 -17.81 11.18
CA GLN A 238 -12.80 -16.90 11.06
C GLN A 238 -12.39 -15.63 10.31
N ILE A 239 -13.15 -15.29 9.27
CA ILE A 239 -12.95 -14.03 8.54
C ILE A 239 -13.48 -12.85 9.37
N LEU A 240 -12.74 -11.76 9.40
CA LEU A 240 -13.11 -10.50 10.01
C LEU A 240 -13.00 -9.37 8.98
N ASN A 241 -13.95 -8.44 9.03
CA ASN A 241 -13.90 -7.20 8.28
C ASN A 241 -12.88 -6.25 8.91
N VAL A 242 -12.07 -5.57 8.09
CA VAL A 242 -11.13 -4.55 8.55
C VAL A 242 -11.29 -3.29 7.71
N ASN A 243 -11.13 -2.12 8.33
CA ASN A 243 -11.08 -0.87 7.61
C ASN A 243 -9.89 -0.87 6.63
N ALA A 244 -10.12 -0.54 5.35
CA ALA A 244 -9.09 -0.59 4.32
C ALA A 244 -7.92 0.38 4.55
N ASP A 245 -8.16 1.55 5.17
CA ASP A 245 -7.11 2.51 5.51
C ASP A 245 -6.23 1.98 6.65
N VAL A 246 -6.85 1.32 7.64
CA VAL A 246 -6.14 0.60 8.72
C VAL A 246 -5.33 -0.56 8.16
N ALA A 247 -5.93 -1.41 7.31
CA ALA A 247 -5.24 -2.53 6.68
C ALA A 247 -4.04 -2.07 5.85
N THR A 248 -4.19 -0.99 5.09
CA THR A 248 -3.10 -0.38 4.30
C THR A 248 -2.00 0.18 5.21
N SER A 249 -2.37 0.83 6.31
CA SER A 249 -1.40 1.41 7.25
C SER A 249 -0.59 0.32 7.95
N GLU A 250 -1.24 -0.73 8.44
CA GLU A 250 -0.56 -1.89 9.04
C GLU A 250 0.34 -2.59 8.02
N LEU A 251 -0.14 -2.76 6.77
CA LEU A 251 0.67 -3.31 5.69
C LEU A 251 1.92 -2.48 5.42
N ALA A 252 1.78 -1.16 5.39
CA ALA A 252 2.91 -0.26 5.13
C ALA A 252 3.95 -0.28 6.26
N LYS A 253 3.54 -0.42 7.53
CA LYS A 253 4.46 -0.60 8.67
C LYS A 253 5.36 -1.83 8.53
N VAL A 254 4.87 -2.88 7.85
CA VAL A 254 5.61 -4.15 7.69
C VAL A 254 6.40 -4.21 6.38
N LEU A 255 5.93 -3.53 5.32
CA LEU A 255 6.60 -3.48 4.03
C LEU A 255 7.59 -2.32 3.87
N GLU A 256 7.48 -1.30 4.73
CA GLU A 256 8.28 -0.06 4.72
C GLU A 256 8.45 0.54 3.31
N PRO A 257 7.35 0.82 2.59
CA PRO A 257 7.44 1.23 1.21
C PRO A 257 8.00 2.65 1.07
N VAL A 258 8.53 2.97 -0.11
CA VAL A 258 8.95 4.35 -0.43
C VAL A 258 7.74 5.28 -0.50
N LYS A 259 6.63 4.80 -1.04
CA LYS A 259 5.37 5.56 -1.21
C LYS A 259 4.18 4.83 -0.63
N ILE A 260 3.30 5.57 0.04
CA ILE A 260 1.97 5.10 0.42
C ILE A 260 0.97 6.01 -0.27
N VAL A 261 0.02 5.47 -1.02
CA VAL A 261 -0.90 6.27 -1.82
C VAL A 261 -2.33 5.94 -1.43
N PHE A 262 -3.09 6.94 -0.99
CA PHE A 262 -4.52 6.82 -0.76
C PHE A 262 -5.27 7.44 -1.93
N LEU A 263 -5.82 6.58 -2.79
CA LEU A 263 -6.63 7.01 -3.91
C LEU A 263 -8.05 7.36 -3.45
N ASN A 264 -8.47 8.58 -3.75
CA ASN A 264 -9.84 9.04 -3.50
C ASN A 264 -10.37 9.89 -4.67
N GLU A 265 -11.68 10.05 -4.74
CA GLU A 265 -12.33 10.83 -5.82
C GLU A 265 -12.00 12.32 -5.72
N LYS A 266 -11.67 12.81 -4.53
CA LYS A 266 -11.41 14.25 -4.31
C LYS A 266 -10.03 14.71 -4.77
N GLY A 267 -9.08 13.80 -4.98
CA GLY A 267 -7.75 14.15 -5.47
C GLY A 267 -6.85 14.92 -4.49
N GLY A 268 -7.11 14.85 -3.18
CA GLY A 268 -6.31 15.54 -2.17
C GLY A 268 -7.06 15.97 -0.92
N LEU A 269 -6.37 16.80 -0.13
CA LEU A 269 -6.91 17.56 1.00
C LEU A 269 -7.03 19.03 0.60
N PHE A 270 -8.06 19.69 1.13
CA PHE A 270 -8.39 21.07 0.77
C PHE A 270 -8.45 21.92 2.03
N HIS A 271 -7.98 23.16 1.90
CA HIS A 271 -8.10 24.17 2.92
C HIS A 271 -9.59 24.54 3.11
N GLY A 272 -10.10 24.41 4.33
CA GLY A 272 -11.53 24.50 4.63
C GLY A 272 -12.17 25.86 4.39
N VAL A 273 -11.36 26.93 4.32
CA VAL A 273 -11.80 28.30 4.01
C VAL A 273 -11.56 28.64 2.54
N THR A 274 -10.31 28.67 2.08
CA THR A 274 -9.95 29.06 0.71
C THR A 274 -10.34 28.04 -0.36
N GLN A 275 -10.69 26.80 0.02
CA GLN A 275 -10.93 25.67 -0.87
C GLN A 275 -9.74 25.33 -1.79
N GLN A 276 -8.57 25.89 -1.51
CA GLN A 276 -7.35 25.55 -2.23
C GLN A 276 -6.85 24.18 -1.78
N LYS A 277 -6.33 23.40 -2.73
CA LYS A 277 -5.69 22.12 -2.44
C LYS A 277 -4.42 22.35 -1.63
N LEU A 278 -4.17 21.49 -0.65
CA LEU A 278 -2.92 21.45 0.08
C LEU A 278 -1.94 20.60 -0.72
N ASP A 279 -0.87 21.19 -1.24
CA ASP A 279 0.08 20.46 -2.09
C ASP A 279 1.03 19.60 -1.24
N VAL A 280 1.63 20.19 -0.19
CA VAL A 280 2.58 19.50 0.69
C VAL A 280 2.28 19.83 2.15
N ILE A 281 2.42 18.83 3.02
CA ILE A 281 2.38 18.98 4.49
C ILE A 281 3.66 18.36 5.07
N ASN A 282 4.52 19.18 5.68
CA ASN A 282 5.69 18.71 6.43
C ASN A 282 5.34 18.58 7.91
N LEU A 283 5.07 17.36 8.35
CA LEU A 283 4.48 17.10 9.67
C LEU A 283 5.34 17.61 10.83
N ASP A 284 6.68 17.52 10.75
CA ASP A 284 7.55 17.94 11.84
C ASP A 284 7.45 19.47 12.09
N GLU A 285 7.16 20.26 11.05
CA GLU A 285 7.01 21.72 11.11
C GLU A 285 5.55 22.15 11.32
N GLU A 286 4.63 21.56 10.56
CA GLU A 286 3.28 22.11 10.36
C GLU A 286 2.20 21.41 11.20
N TYR A 287 2.45 20.22 11.73
CA TYR A 287 1.38 19.39 12.31
C TYR A 287 0.63 20.08 13.46
N ASP A 288 1.35 20.61 14.45
CA ASP A 288 0.72 21.19 15.64
C ASP A 288 -0.09 22.46 15.32
N SER A 289 0.40 23.28 14.40
CA SER A 289 -0.27 24.51 13.99
C SER A 289 -1.49 24.21 13.11
N LEU A 290 -1.37 23.24 12.20
CA LEU A 290 -2.45 22.78 11.33
C LEU A 290 -3.58 22.14 12.14
N MET A 291 -3.27 21.30 13.13
CA MET A 291 -4.27 20.62 13.97
C MET A 291 -5.05 21.57 14.89
N LYS A 292 -4.51 22.76 15.16
CA LYS A 292 -5.18 23.82 15.94
C LYS A 292 -6.10 24.71 15.10
N GLN A 293 -5.98 24.68 13.78
CA GLN A 293 -6.84 25.47 12.90
C GLN A 293 -8.32 25.07 13.04
N GLU A 294 -9.19 26.07 13.10
CA GLU A 294 -10.64 25.86 13.24
C GLU A 294 -11.26 25.24 11.98
N TRP A 295 -10.71 25.54 10.80
CA TRP A 295 -11.23 25.03 9.54
C TRP A 295 -10.94 23.54 9.29
N VAL A 296 -9.96 22.97 10.01
CA VAL A 296 -9.60 21.56 9.86
C VAL A 296 -10.66 20.73 10.59
N LYS A 297 -11.63 20.21 9.83
CA LYS A 297 -12.75 19.44 10.39
C LYS A 297 -12.27 18.12 10.99
N TYR A 298 -13.11 17.52 11.85
CA TYR A 298 -12.82 16.26 12.55
C TYR A 298 -12.28 15.15 11.64
N GLY A 299 -12.92 14.90 10.48
CA GLY A 299 -12.46 13.87 9.54
C GLY A 299 -11.06 14.15 8.97
N THR A 300 -10.74 15.41 8.67
CA THR A 300 -9.40 15.81 8.21
C THR A 300 -8.38 15.67 9.34
N LYS A 301 -8.73 16.06 10.58
CA LYS A 301 -7.87 15.87 11.77
C LYS A 301 -7.55 14.40 11.99
N LEU A 302 -8.56 13.52 11.90
CA LEU A 302 -8.36 12.08 12.07
C LEU A 302 -7.38 11.54 11.03
N LYS A 303 -7.60 11.85 9.75
CA LYS A 303 -6.74 11.39 8.66
C LYS A 303 -5.30 11.87 8.78
N ILE A 304 -5.08 13.15 9.12
CA ILE A 304 -3.73 13.69 9.32
C ILE A 304 -3.04 13.01 10.52
N ARG A 305 -3.77 12.75 11.61
CA ARG A 305 -3.24 12.05 12.78
C ARG A 305 -2.83 10.62 12.45
N GLU A 306 -3.69 9.86 11.79
CA GLU A 306 -3.39 8.48 11.36
C GLU A 306 -2.16 8.42 10.44
N ILE A 307 -2.06 9.37 9.51
CA ILE A 307 -0.91 9.48 8.61
C ILE A 307 0.36 9.86 9.38
N LYS A 308 0.26 10.77 10.35
CA LYS A 308 1.40 11.10 11.22
C LYS A 308 1.87 9.89 12.00
N GLU A 309 0.95 9.22 12.70
CA GLU A 309 1.27 8.01 13.46
C GLU A 309 1.92 6.95 12.57
N LEU A 310 1.41 6.75 11.36
CA LEU A 310 2.01 5.84 10.38
C LEU A 310 3.44 6.25 10.01
N LEU A 311 3.65 7.52 9.62
CA LEU A 311 4.95 8.02 9.19
C LEU A 311 5.98 8.07 10.33
N ASP A 312 5.55 8.26 11.58
CA ASP A 312 6.44 8.21 12.75
C ASP A 312 7.11 6.82 12.92
N HIS A 313 6.46 5.75 12.47
CA HIS A 313 7.01 4.38 12.49
C HIS A 313 7.89 4.05 11.28
N LEU A 314 7.85 4.88 10.24
CA LEU A 314 8.47 4.59 8.95
C LEU A 314 9.76 5.41 8.76
N PRO A 315 10.65 4.97 7.85
CA PRO A 315 11.80 5.76 7.46
C PRO A 315 11.39 7.17 6.98
N ARG A 316 12.23 8.19 7.25
CA ARG A 316 11.97 9.57 6.80
C ARG A 316 11.83 9.71 5.28
N SER A 317 12.38 8.77 4.52
CA SER A 317 12.24 8.69 3.06
C SER A 317 10.84 8.31 2.60
N THR A 318 10.03 7.68 3.46
CA THR A 318 8.65 7.31 3.14
C THR A 318 7.75 8.54 3.15
N SER A 319 6.85 8.61 2.18
CA SER A 319 5.83 9.66 2.10
C SER A 319 4.46 9.09 1.78
N VAL A 320 3.43 9.78 2.24
CA VAL A 320 2.03 9.49 1.93
C VAL A 320 1.52 10.47 0.89
N ALA A 321 0.82 10.01 -0.13
CA ALA A 321 0.13 10.86 -1.09
C ALA A 321 -1.38 10.58 -1.07
N ILE A 322 -2.19 11.63 -1.15
CA ILE A 322 -3.65 11.54 -1.32
C ILE A 322 -3.99 12.18 -2.66
N ILE A 323 -4.42 11.37 -3.62
CA ILE A 323 -4.56 11.77 -5.03
C ILE A 323 -5.75 11.07 -5.70
N SER A 324 -6.09 11.50 -6.91
CA SER A 324 -7.07 10.83 -7.76
C SER A 324 -6.39 9.73 -8.59
N PRO A 325 -7.13 8.74 -9.12
CA PRO A 325 -6.55 7.65 -9.90
C PRO A 325 -5.81 8.11 -11.18
N GLU A 326 -6.32 9.14 -11.85
CA GLU A 326 -5.72 9.73 -13.06
C GLU A 326 -4.35 10.37 -12.80
N ASP A 327 -4.16 10.87 -11.58
CA ASP A 327 -2.97 11.59 -11.15
C ASP A 327 -1.88 10.68 -10.57
N LEU A 328 -2.12 9.36 -10.53
CA LEU A 328 -1.20 8.38 -9.93
C LEU A 328 0.20 8.43 -10.53
N GLN A 329 0.29 8.55 -11.87
CA GLN A 329 1.57 8.62 -12.56
C GLN A 329 2.30 9.93 -12.23
N LYS A 330 1.57 11.05 -12.30
CA LYS A 330 2.13 12.37 -12.02
C LYS A 330 2.68 12.44 -10.59
N GLU A 331 1.92 11.98 -9.60
CA GLU A 331 2.37 11.97 -8.20
C GLU A 331 3.62 11.11 -7.96
N LEU A 332 3.74 9.97 -8.63
CA LEU A 332 4.86 9.06 -8.43
C LEU A 332 6.14 9.54 -9.12
N PHE A 333 6.01 10.31 -10.21
CA PHE A 333 7.13 10.64 -11.10
C PHE A 333 7.49 12.13 -11.19
N THR A 334 6.67 13.05 -10.65
CA THR A 334 7.00 14.48 -10.64
C THR A 334 7.27 15.01 -9.23
N ASP A 335 8.03 16.11 -9.16
CA ASP A 335 8.28 16.81 -7.91
C ASP A 335 7.10 17.72 -7.49
N SER A 336 6.37 18.24 -8.48
CA SER A 336 5.16 19.04 -8.27
C SER A 336 4.00 18.23 -7.68
N GLY A 337 4.03 16.90 -7.85
CA GLY A 337 2.95 16.01 -7.44
C GLY A 337 1.63 16.35 -8.13
N ALA A 338 0.56 15.76 -7.63
CA ALA A 338 -0.77 15.95 -8.20
C ALA A 338 -1.89 16.02 -7.18
N GLY A 339 -1.67 15.62 -5.93
CA GLY A 339 -2.60 15.85 -4.84
C GLY A 339 -1.89 16.39 -3.61
N THR A 340 -2.20 15.83 -2.45
CA THR A 340 -1.57 16.22 -1.19
C THR A 340 -0.49 15.23 -0.81
N LEU A 341 0.76 15.68 -0.83
CA LEU A 341 1.91 14.96 -0.33
C LEU A 341 2.12 15.25 1.15
N ILE A 342 2.16 14.21 1.97
CA ILE A 342 2.40 14.30 3.42
C ILE A 342 3.67 13.51 3.72
N ARG A 343 4.61 14.17 4.40
CA ARG A 343 5.87 13.56 4.82
C ARG A 343 6.26 14.11 6.19
N ARG A 344 7.19 13.44 6.86
CA ARG A 344 7.76 13.99 8.10
C ARG A 344 8.44 15.33 7.85
N GLY A 345 9.23 15.41 6.77
CA GLY A 345 10.03 16.61 6.48
C GLY A 345 11.07 16.85 7.57
N TYR A 346 11.50 18.09 7.72
CA TYR A 346 12.40 18.54 8.77
C TYR A 346 11.91 19.89 9.29
N LYS A 347 12.22 20.19 10.55
CA LYS A 347 11.93 21.51 11.12
C LYS A 347 12.86 22.55 10.51
N LEU A 348 12.31 23.74 10.30
CA LEU A 348 13.10 24.90 9.88
C LEU A 348 13.53 25.68 11.10
N HIS A 349 14.82 25.97 11.18
CA HIS A 349 15.42 26.80 12.20
C HIS A 349 15.70 28.18 11.65
N LYS A 350 15.20 29.19 12.36
CA LYS A 350 15.46 30.59 12.08
C LYS A 350 16.75 31.02 12.77
N HIS A 351 17.70 31.51 11.98
CA HIS A 351 18.99 32.00 12.43
C HIS A 351 19.16 33.47 12.03
N THR A 352 19.63 34.29 12.98
CA THR A 352 19.86 35.72 12.76
C THR A 352 21.36 36.07 12.63
N SER A 353 22.22 35.05 12.65
CA SER A 353 23.66 35.22 12.46
C SER A 353 24.32 33.96 11.90
N LEU A 354 25.41 34.13 11.14
CA LEU A 354 26.25 33.05 10.63
C LEU A 354 26.84 32.16 11.74
N ASN A 355 27.06 32.71 12.94
CA ASN A 355 27.54 31.92 14.08
C ASN A 355 26.48 30.97 14.62
N SER A 356 25.22 31.43 14.70
CA SER A 356 24.12 30.62 15.24
C SER A 356 23.78 29.40 14.38
N ILE A 357 24.06 29.47 13.09
CA ILE A 357 23.82 28.38 12.13
C ILE A 357 25.04 27.45 11.97
N GLY A 358 26.24 27.91 12.35
CA GLY A 358 27.49 27.17 12.16
C GLY A 358 28.13 27.45 10.80
N LYS A 359 29.03 28.44 10.79
CA LYS A 359 29.69 29.00 9.60
C LYS A 359 30.38 27.95 8.71
N ASP A 360 31.04 26.96 9.31
CA ASP A 360 31.75 25.92 8.56
C ASP A 360 30.82 24.91 7.90
N ARG A 361 29.73 24.56 8.57
CA ARG A 361 28.71 23.66 8.02
C ARG A 361 28.00 24.31 6.84
N LEU A 362 27.58 25.57 6.98
CA LEU A 362 26.99 26.34 5.89
C LEU A 362 27.96 26.53 4.72
N ARG A 363 29.25 26.72 5.00
CA ARG A 363 30.27 26.82 3.94
C ARG A 363 30.34 25.56 3.08
N ASN A 364 30.39 24.38 3.70
CA ASN A 364 30.44 23.12 2.96
C ASN A 364 29.21 22.93 2.07
N VAL A 365 28.02 23.26 2.61
CA VAL A 365 26.75 23.16 1.88
C VAL A 365 26.74 24.09 0.68
N LEU A 366 27.16 25.35 0.85
CA LEU A 366 27.26 26.31 -0.26
C LEU A 366 28.25 25.83 -1.34
N GLN A 367 29.40 25.29 -0.95
CA GLN A 367 30.37 24.74 -1.91
C GLN A 367 29.82 23.54 -2.68
N GLU A 368 29.07 22.68 -2.01
CA GLU A 368 28.53 21.45 -2.60
C GLU A 368 27.29 21.67 -3.45
N ARG A 369 26.48 22.71 -3.19
CA ARG A 369 25.11 22.79 -3.72
C ARG A 369 24.72 24.12 -4.35
N ASP A 370 25.42 25.22 -4.06
CA ASP A 370 25.07 26.52 -4.61
C ASP A 370 25.55 26.64 -6.08
N PRO A 371 24.65 26.85 -7.06
CA PRO A 371 25.03 26.87 -8.47
C PRO A 371 26.04 27.97 -8.83
N ASP A 372 25.96 29.12 -8.17
CA ASP A 372 26.82 30.28 -8.44
C ASP A 372 28.21 30.04 -7.83
N VAL A 373 28.27 29.34 -6.69
CA VAL A 373 29.54 28.89 -6.09
C VAL A 373 30.17 27.76 -6.91
N GLN A 374 29.40 26.77 -7.35
CA GLN A 374 29.90 25.66 -8.17
C GLN A 374 30.39 26.13 -9.54
N SER A 375 29.73 27.11 -10.14
CA SER A 375 30.15 27.71 -11.41
C SER A 375 31.30 28.71 -11.24
N GLY A 376 31.68 29.03 -10.00
CA GLY A 376 32.77 29.95 -9.68
C GLY A 376 32.43 31.43 -9.91
N GLN A 377 31.15 31.77 -10.10
CA GLN A 377 30.69 33.15 -10.26
C GLN A 377 30.83 33.96 -8.97
N ILE A 378 30.64 33.32 -7.81
CA ILE A 378 30.80 33.92 -6.50
C ILE A 378 31.52 32.96 -5.56
N SER A 379 32.34 33.48 -4.65
CA SER A 379 32.94 32.65 -3.60
C SER A 379 32.08 32.61 -2.35
N VAL A 380 32.13 31.52 -1.59
CA VAL A 380 31.45 31.45 -0.28
C VAL A 380 31.92 32.56 0.67
N SER A 381 33.21 32.93 0.60
CA SER A 381 33.76 34.03 1.39
C SER A 381 33.12 35.37 1.05
N GLU A 382 32.79 35.58 -0.22
CA GLU A 382 32.12 36.79 -0.71
C GLU A 382 30.64 36.82 -0.30
N ILE A 383 29.94 35.67 -0.35
CA ILE A 383 28.58 35.54 0.23
C ILE A 383 28.60 35.91 1.72
N PHE A 384 29.54 35.36 2.49
CA PHE A 384 29.64 35.66 3.92
C PHE A 384 30.02 37.11 4.19
N ALA A 385 30.93 37.69 3.39
CA ALA A 385 31.28 39.10 3.51
C ALA A 385 30.09 40.01 3.21
N ASN A 386 29.26 39.68 2.21
CA ASN A 386 28.06 40.43 1.86
C ASN A 386 26.96 40.35 2.94
N LEU A 387 26.85 39.20 3.62
CA LEU A 387 25.94 39.03 4.76
C LEU A 387 26.43 39.79 6.00
N GLU A 388 27.74 39.88 6.20
CA GLU A 388 28.37 40.61 7.31
C GLU A 388 28.48 42.12 7.03
N GLN A 389 28.52 42.54 5.76
CA GLN A 389 28.48 43.95 5.34
C GLN A 389 27.07 44.54 5.46
N ASP A 390 27.01 45.82 5.81
CA ASP A 390 25.81 46.67 5.98
C ASP A 390 24.93 46.45 7.23
N ASN A 391 25.28 45.60 8.20
CA ASN A 391 24.41 45.38 9.37
C ASN A 391 22.97 45.04 8.95
N LYS A 392 22.81 44.46 7.74
CA LYS A 392 21.52 44.09 7.19
C LYS A 392 20.94 43.02 8.08
N ASN A 393 19.70 43.22 8.50
CA ASN A 393 18.93 42.18 9.17
C ASN A 393 18.64 41.07 8.14
N TYR A 394 19.56 40.11 8.01
CA TYR A 394 19.31 38.89 7.26
C TYR A 394 18.72 37.82 8.19
N THR A 395 18.00 36.87 7.63
CA THR A 395 17.43 35.77 8.39
C THR A 395 17.62 34.50 7.61
N ILE A 396 18.46 33.61 8.14
CA ILE A 396 18.69 32.32 7.52
C ILE A 396 17.65 31.33 8.03
N TYR A 397 16.89 30.75 7.12
CA TYR A 397 16.07 29.57 7.41
C TYR A 397 16.85 28.36 6.89
N ALA A 398 17.08 27.37 7.75
CA ALA A 398 17.71 26.12 7.34
C ALA A 398 17.07 24.94 8.09
N ASP A 399 17.00 23.79 7.45
CA ASP A 399 16.58 22.57 8.11
C ASP A 399 17.74 21.93 8.91
N GLU A 400 17.42 20.98 9.80
CA GLU A 400 18.42 20.31 10.67
C GLU A 400 19.57 19.66 9.88
N GLN A 401 19.30 19.20 8.65
CA GLN A 401 20.27 18.53 7.79
C GLN A 401 21.06 19.50 6.90
N PHE A 402 20.60 20.74 6.75
CA PHE A 402 21.08 21.73 5.77
C PHE A 402 20.86 21.28 4.33
N ASP A 403 19.79 20.51 4.10
CA ASP A 403 19.39 20.15 2.76
C ASP A 403 18.71 21.31 2.03
N VAL A 404 18.06 22.21 2.78
CA VAL A 404 17.41 23.42 2.27
C VAL A 404 17.83 24.62 3.13
N TYR A 405 18.26 25.70 2.49
CA TYR A 405 18.54 26.98 3.15
C TYR A 405 18.04 28.17 2.31
N GLN A 406 17.67 29.26 2.99
CA GLN A 406 17.33 30.54 2.36
C GLN A 406 17.78 31.70 3.25
N PHE A 407 18.32 32.77 2.65
CA PHE A 407 18.84 33.97 3.33
C PHE A 407 17.79 35.08 3.50
#